data_AF-A0A196SHY3-F1
#
_entry.id   AF-A0A196SHY3-F1
#
_cell.length_a   1.000
_cell.length_b   1.000
_cell.length_c   1.000
_cell.angle_alpha   90.00
_cell.angle_beta   90.00
_cell.angle_gamma   90.00
#
_symmetry.space_group_name_H-M   'P 1'
#
loop_
_entity.id
_entity.type
_entity.pdbx_description
1 polymer ?
#
loop_
_entity_poly.entity_id
_entity_poly.type
_entity_poly.pdbx_seq_one_letter_code
_entity_poly.pdbx_strand_id
1 'polypeptide(L)' 'QQEAATMKDRLPKMMCHVCKTSTTCHAIPMPYVTRYLVNELAAMNIKVTFDVEKISC' A
#
# COMPACT_ATOMS: atom_id res chain seq x y z
N GLN A 1 34.19 3.98 2.38
CA GLN A 1 33.09 4.38 3.29
C GLN A 1 32.10 5.21 2.48
N GLN A 2 30.93 4.66 2.12
CA GLN A 2 29.66 5.35 1.80
C GLN A 2 28.72 4.37 1.04
N GLU A 3 27.94 3.58 1.79
CA GLU A 3 26.85 2.75 1.25
C GLU A 3 25.64 2.85 2.19
N ALA A 4 24.93 4.00 2.14
CA ALA A 4 23.65 4.18 2.84
C ALA A 4 22.59 4.90 1.98
N ALA A 5 22.88 5.16 0.70
CA ALA A 5 22.07 6.01 -0.18
C ALA A 5 21.47 5.28 -1.39
N THR A 6 21.08 4.01 -1.27
CA THR A 6 20.56 3.23 -2.41
C THR A 6 19.40 2.28 -2.07
N MET A 7 18.44 2.70 -1.23
CA MET A 7 17.17 1.97 -1.08
C MET A 7 15.89 2.81 -1.04
N LYS A 8 15.98 4.15 -1.01
CA LYS A 8 14.79 5.02 -0.95
C LYS A 8 14.20 5.42 -2.31
N ASP A 9 14.97 5.31 -3.40
CA ASP A 9 14.59 5.83 -4.71
C ASP A 9 13.72 4.89 -5.56
N ARG A 10 13.54 3.63 -5.12
CA ARG A 10 12.82 2.60 -5.89
C ARG A 10 11.34 2.42 -5.52
N LEU A 11 10.86 3.08 -4.47
CA LEU A 11 9.44 2.98 -4.12
C LEU A 11 8.63 3.93 -5.00
N PRO A 12 7.63 3.43 -5.74
CA PRO A 12 6.75 4.29 -6.53
C PRO A 12 6.10 5.33 -5.62
N LYS A 13 6.08 6.59 -6.07
CA LYS A 13 5.37 7.67 -5.37
C LYS A 13 3.89 7.28 -5.27
N MET A 14 3.46 6.91 -4.08
CA MET A 14 2.10 6.45 -3.82
C MET A 14 1.29 7.59 -3.19
N MET A 15 0.10 7.85 -3.72
CA MET A 15 -0.82 8.86 -3.21
C MET A 15 -2.20 8.22 -3.10
N CYS A 16 -2.81 8.29 -1.92
CA CYS A 16 -4.19 7.84 -1.75
C CYS A 16 -5.14 8.77 -2.53
N HIS A 17 -5.94 8.22 -3.45
CA HIS A 17 -6.91 9.00 -4.23
C HIS A 17 -8.03 9.61 -3.38
N VAL A 18 -8.37 8.97 -2.26
CA VAL A 18 -9.45 9.43 -1.36
C VAL A 18 -8.96 10.55 -0.46
N CYS A 19 -7.85 10.33 0.24
CA CYS A 19 -7.32 11.29 1.21
C CYS A 19 -6.43 12.38 0.58
N LYS A 20 -6.01 12.20 -0.68
CA LYS A 20 -5.08 13.08 -1.41
C LYS A 20 -3.76 13.32 -0.67
N THR A 21 -3.29 12.32 0.07
CA THR A 21 -2.02 12.36 0.81
C THR A 21 -1.20 11.11 0.54
N SER A 22 0.12 11.26 0.65
CA SER A 22 1.11 10.18 0.60
C SER A 22 1.77 9.91 1.96
N THR A 23 1.53 10.76 2.97
CA THR A 23 2.28 10.73 4.24
C THR A 23 1.96 9.53 5.12
N THR A 24 0.76 8.98 5.01
CA THR A 24 0.26 7.85 5.81
C THR A 24 0.05 6.58 4.97
N CYS A 25 0.53 6.57 3.72
CA CYS A 25 0.46 5.40 2.85
C CYS A 25 1.64 4.47 3.13
N HIS A 26 1.35 3.21 3.45
CA HIS A 26 2.36 2.19 3.72
C HIS A 26 2.24 1.07 2.68
N ALA A 27 3.39 0.61 2.17
CA ALA A 27 3.44 -0.57 1.31
C ALA A 27 3.32 -1.83 2.19
N ILE A 28 2.40 -2.72 1.84
CA ILE A 28 2.12 -3.95 2.60
C ILE A 28 2.17 -5.14 1.62
N PRO A 29 2.84 -6.24 1.99
CA PRO A 29 2.77 -7.46 1.19
C PRO A 29 1.34 -7.99 1.20
N MET A 30 0.74 -8.13 0.02
CA MET A 30 -0.62 -8.62 -0.15
C MET A 30 -0.63 -9.83 -1.08
N PRO A 31 -1.27 -10.95 -0.71
CA PRO A 31 -1.43 -12.08 -1.62
C PRO A 31 -2.20 -11.67 -2.89
N TYR A 32 -1.81 -12.24 -4.03
CA TYR A 32 -2.47 -11.95 -5.31
C TYR A 32 -3.98 -12.24 -5.30
N VAL A 33 -4.38 -13.33 -4.65
CA VAL A 33 -5.78 -13.72 -4.51
C VAL A 33 -6.59 -12.65 -3.78
N THR A 34 -6.04 -12.12 -2.68
CA THR A 34 -6.72 -11.07 -1.91
C THR A 34 -6.87 -9.78 -2.71
N ARG A 35 -5.85 -9.41 -3.49
CA ARG A 35 -5.93 -8.25 -4.40
C ARG A 35 -7.04 -8.41 -5.45
N TYR A 36 -7.15 -9.60 -6.04
CA TYR A 36 -8.21 -9.89 -7.02
C TYR A 36 -9.60 -9.80 -6.39
N LEU A 37 -9.79 -10.43 -5.23
CA LEU A 37 -11.05 -10.38 -4.50
C LEU A 37 -11.49 -8.95 -4.17
N VAL A 38 -10.57 -8.09 -3.70
CA VAL A 38 -10.88 -6.69 -3.38
C VAL A 38 -11.37 -5.93 -4.61
N ASN A 39 -10.80 -6.21 -5.79
CA ASN A 39 -11.25 -5.58 -7.04
C ASN A 39 -12.67 -6.01 -7.43
N GLU A 40 -13.00 -7.29 -7.30
CA GLU A 40 -14.34 -7.81 -7.58
C GLU A 40 -15.39 -7.21 -6.62
N LEU A 41 -15.06 -7.12 -5.32
CA LEU A 41 -15.91 -6.49 -4.32
C LEU A 41 -16.11 -4.99 -4.60
N ALA A 42 -15.06 -4.29 -5.03
CA ALA A 42 -15.14 -2.87 -5.39
C ALA A 42 -16.04 -2.63 -6.60
N ALA A 43 -16.02 -3.53 -7.61
CA ALA A 43 -16.93 -3.47 -8.76
C ALA A 43 -18.41 -3.66 -8.37
N MET A 44 -18.67 -4.26 -7.20
CA MET A 44 -20.00 -4.41 -6.60
C MET A 44 -20.33 -3.31 -5.58
N ASN A 45 -19.56 -2.21 -5.54
CA ASN A 45 -19.72 -1.10 -4.59
C ASN A 45 -19.52 -1.48 -3.11
N ILE A 46 -18.83 -2.59 -2.84
CA ILE A 46 -18.48 -3.01 -1.47
C ILE A 46 -17.12 -2.42 -1.11
N LYS A 47 -17.06 -1.65 -0.02
CA LYS A 47 -15.83 -1.06 0.49
C LYS A 47 -15.15 -2.02 1.47
N VAL A 48 -13.89 -2.37 1.19
CA VAL A 48 -13.06 -3.21 2.06
C VAL A 48 -12.08 -2.31 2.81
N THR A 49 -12.02 -2.46 4.14
CA THR A 49 -11.08 -1.76 5.00
C THR A 49 -10.13 -2.79 5.62
N PHE A 50 -8.83 -2.54 5.53
CA PHE A 50 -7.80 -3.33 6.21
C PHE A 50 -7.31 -2.54 7.41
N ASP A 51 -7.53 -3.07 8.60
CA ASP A 51 -6.84 -2.58 9.78
C ASP A 51 -5.47 -3.24 9.82
N VAL A 52 -4.43 -2.41 9.80
CA VAL A 52 -3.05 -2.85 9.64
C VAL A 52 -2.25 -2.29 10.79
N GLU A 53 -1.83 -3.18 11.69
CA GLU A 53 -0.91 -2.80 12.74
C GLU A 53 0.44 -2.44 12.12
N LYS A 54 1.21 -1.59 12.83
CA LYS A 54 2.55 -1.21 12.38
C LYS A 54 3.42 -2.46 12.29
N ILE A 55 3.70 -2.91 11.08
CA ILE A 55 4.64 -3.98 10.84
C ILE A 55 6.03 -3.41 11.11
N SER A 56 6.57 -3.64 12.30
CA SER A 56 7.99 -3.43 12.61
C SER A 56 8.76 -4.62 12.05
N CYS A 57 9.31 -4.46 10.84
CA CYS A 57 10.34 -5.35 10.29
C CYS A 57 11.72 -4.85 10.70
#